data_AF-A0A7W8JPF7-F1
#
_entry.id   AF-A0A7W8JPF7-F1
#
_cell.length_a   1.000
_cell.length_b   1.000
_cell.length_c   1.000
_cell.angle_alpha   90.00
_cell.angle_beta   90.00
_cell.angle_gamma   90.00
#
_symmetry.space_group_name_H-M   'P 1'
#
loop_
_entity.id
_entity.type
_entity.pdbx_description
1 polymer ?
#
loop_
_entity_poly.entity_id
_entity_poly.type
_entity_poly.pdbx_seq_one_letter_code
_entity_poly.pdbx_strand_id
1 'polypeptide(L)'
;MTLVEFLHPLKGSPLKDICLAAMYFHQRYEASSDITIESLRALLKRGRVPRAGTLNLADTISKSAPYVHLAGKEGKRFLWSLTSSGQDYVRKLLQLPANDVEVENDVATLKALISKVGDTDVSDYLEEALKCLQVNALRATVVFVWSGAVKKIRDDVFACGAVNVNVAVQKHDQKAKTINKVDDLVLIKEVTLLLASQELGLYDKNQKLVLEEGLNLRNKCGHAGKYKVGPKKVSSFIEDLISIVFK
;
A
#
# COMPACT_ATOMS: atom_id res chain seq x y z
N MET A 1 13.40 6.78 2.84
CA MET A 1 14.32 6.16 3.83
C MET A 1 15.68 6.02 3.19
N THR A 2 16.69 6.67 3.73
CA THR A 2 18.06 6.57 3.23
C THR A 2 18.77 5.35 3.81
N LEU A 3 19.82 4.86 3.15
CA LEU A 3 20.63 3.75 3.67
C LEU A 3 21.27 4.08 5.03
N VAL A 4 21.63 5.35 5.26
CA VAL A 4 22.21 5.80 6.54
C VAL A 4 21.19 5.69 7.66
N GLU A 5 19.96 6.15 7.45
CA GLU A 5 18.86 6.01 8.42
C GLU A 5 18.53 4.54 8.69
N PHE A 6 18.53 3.72 7.63
CA PHE A 6 18.22 2.30 7.74
C PHE A 6 19.24 1.51 8.57
N LEU A 7 20.54 1.82 8.42
CA LEU A 7 21.61 1.14 9.15
C LEU A 7 21.91 1.77 10.52
N HIS A 8 21.40 2.97 10.81
CA HIS A 8 21.67 3.67 12.07
C HIS A 8 21.35 2.84 13.34
N PRO A 9 20.24 2.08 13.41
CA PRO A 9 19.95 1.23 14.57
C PRO A 9 20.97 0.13 14.82
N LEU A 10 21.79 -0.23 13.81
CA LEU A 10 22.79 -1.30 13.89
C LEU A 10 24.19 -0.78 14.21
N LYS A 11 24.32 0.48 14.64
CA LYS A 11 25.60 1.08 15.02
C LYS A 11 26.16 0.38 16.26
N GLY A 12 27.05 -0.59 16.05
CA GLY A 12 27.66 -1.42 17.11
C GLY A 12 27.26 -2.90 17.02
N SER A 13 26.36 -3.27 16.12
CA SER A 13 26.01 -4.67 15.86
C SER A 13 27.17 -5.42 15.18
N PRO A 14 27.18 -6.77 15.25
CA PRO A 14 28.11 -7.60 14.50
C PRO A 14 28.15 -7.25 13.01
N LEU A 15 29.32 -7.37 12.38
CA LEU A 15 29.48 -7.08 10.95
C LEU A 15 28.51 -7.90 10.08
N LYS A 16 28.22 -9.14 10.48
CA LYS A 16 27.20 -10.01 9.85
C LYS A 16 25.88 -9.27 9.70
N ASP A 17 25.39 -8.68 10.77
CA ASP A 17 24.07 -8.06 10.85
C ASP A 17 24.00 -6.81 9.98
N ILE A 18 25.07 -6.01 9.99
CA ILE A 18 25.20 -4.83 9.13
C ILE A 18 25.23 -5.23 7.65
N CYS A 19 25.97 -6.29 7.30
CA CYS A 19 26.04 -6.81 5.94
C CYS A 19 24.68 -7.34 5.46
N LEU A 20 23.98 -8.15 6.27
CA LEU A 20 22.67 -8.68 5.93
C LEU A 20 21.64 -7.54 5.78
N ALA A 21 21.67 -6.54 6.65
CA ALA A 21 20.80 -5.36 6.54
C ALA A 21 21.08 -4.54 5.27
N ALA A 22 22.35 -4.34 4.91
CA ALA A 22 22.70 -3.64 3.68
C ALA A 22 22.25 -4.42 2.43
N MET A 23 22.39 -5.76 2.43
CA MET A 23 21.88 -6.62 1.36
C MET A 23 20.35 -6.56 1.27
N TYR A 24 19.65 -6.60 2.40
CA TYR A 24 18.20 -6.45 2.45
C TYR A 24 17.76 -5.09 1.88
N PHE A 25 18.44 -4.00 2.26
CA PHE A 25 18.13 -2.68 1.73
C PHE A 25 18.30 -2.62 0.21
N HIS A 26 19.38 -3.20 -0.31
CA HIS A 26 19.64 -3.28 -1.76
C HIS A 26 18.55 -4.06 -2.49
N GLN A 27 18.24 -5.25 -2.00
CA GLN A 27 17.18 -6.11 -2.55
C GLN A 27 15.82 -5.40 -2.53
N ARG A 28 15.52 -4.68 -1.45
CA ARG A 28 14.20 -4.11 -1.21
C ARG A 28 13.97 -2.76 -1.88
N TYR A 29 14.98 -1.89 -1.92
CA TYR A 29 14.83 -0.49 -2.33
C TYR A 29 15.58 -0.14 -3.62
N GLU A 30 16.51 -0.98 -4.10
CA GLU A 30 17.30 -0.72 -5.32
C GLU A 30 17.01 -1.72 -6.46
N ALA A 31 15.98 -2.56 -6.30
CA ALA A 31 15.44 -3.45 -7.33
C ALA A 31 16.44 -4.45 -7.95
N SER A 32 17.52 -4.78 -7.25
CA SER A 32 18.46 -5.85 -7.63
C SER A 32 18.46 -6.95 -6.59
N SER A 33 18.14 -8.18 -6.99
CA SER A 33 18.08 -9.34 -6.08
C SER A 33 19.45 -9.82 -5.62
N ASP A 34 20.48 -9.51 -6.40
CA ASP A 34 21.81 -10.08 -6.28
C ASP A 34 22.84 -8.95 -6.14
N ILE A 35 23.90 -9.23 -5.39
CA ILE A 35 24.95 -8.25 -5.14
C ILE A 35 26.33 -8.88 -5.13
N THR A 36 27.31 -8.16 -5.69
CA THR A 36 28.73 -8.51 -5.58
C THR A 36 29.32 -7.97 -4.26
N ILE A 37 30.47 -8.50 -3.85
CA ILE A 37 31.16 -8.00 -2.64
C ILE A 37 31.61 -6.55 -2.82
N GLU A 38 31.98 -6.14 -4.04
CA GLU A 38 32.36 -4.78 -4.38
C GLU A 38 31.17 -3.82 -4.28
N SER A 39 30.01 -4.22 -4.81
CA SER A 39 28.78 -3.45 -4.67
C SER A 39 28.35 -3.35 -3.20
N LEU A 40 28.42 -4.45 -2.43
CA LEU A 40 28.15 -4.41 -0.99
C LEU A 40 29.11 -3.47 -0.26
N ARG A 41 30.39 -3.48 -0.61
CA ARG A 41 31.36 -2.52 -0.05
C ARG A 41 31.00 -1.08 -0.37
N ALA A 42 30.55 -0.79 -1.59
CA ALA A 42 30.10 0.53 -1.99
C ALA A 42 28.85 0.96 -1.20
N LEU A 43 27.90 0.04 -0.97
CA LEU A 43 26.73 0.28 -0.10
C LEU A 43 27.16 0.65 1.32
N LEU A 44 28.05 -0.13 1.93
CA LEU A 44 28.50 0.12 3.30
C LEU A 44 29.23 1.48 3.41
N LYS A 45 30.02 1.87 2.40
CA LYS A 45 30.62 3.21 2.34
C LYS A 45 29.55 4.31 2.27
N ARG A 46 28.54 4.14 1.42
CA ARG A 46 27.41 5.08 1.30
C ARG A 46 26.57 5.16 2.58
N GLY A 47 26.43 4.04 3.29
CA GLY A 47 25.83 3.95 4.62
C GLY A 47 26.70 4.49 5.76
N ARG A 48 27.89 5.05 5.46
CA ARG A 48 28.87 5.58 6.42
C ARG A 48 29.31 4.56 7.48
N VAL A 49 29.39 3.29 7.11
CA VAL A 49 29.89 2.22 7.99
C VAL A 49 31.41 2.39 8.18
N PRO A 50 31.92 2.48 9.42
CA PRO A 50 33.34 2.66 9.68
C PRO A 50 34.19 1.56 9.05
N ARG A 51 35.34 1.95 8.49
CA ARG A 51 36.35 1.02 7.93
C ARG A 51 35.83 0.12 6.80
N ALA A 52 34.68 0.44 6.17
CA ALA A 52 34.07 -0.38 5.12
C ALA A 52 35.04 -0.80 3.99
N GLY A 53 36.06 0.02 3.70
CA GLY A 53 37.10 -0.29 2.71
C GLY A 53 37.99 -1.50 3.03
N THR A 54 38.21 -1.81 4.31
CA THR A 54 39.18 -2.83 4.77
C THR A 54 38.51 -4.08 5.35
N LEU A 55 37.18 -4.11 5.43
CA LEU A 55 36.44 -5.24 5.99
C LEU A 55 36.49 -6.46 5.08
N ASN A 56 36.65 -7.64 5.67
CA ASN A 56 36.59 -8.92 4.98
C ASN A 56 35.12 -9.35 4.77
N LEU A 57 34.46 -8.67 3.84
CA LEU A 57 33.05 -8.91 3.53
C LEU A 57 32.82 -10.30 2.91
N ALA A 58 33.78 -10.80 2.11
CA ALA A 58 33.66 -12.11 1.47
C ALA A 58 33.60 -13.24 2.50
N ASP A 59 34.48 -13.22 3.50
CA ASP A 59 34.47 -14.20 4.59
C ASP A 59 33.20 -14.08 5.44
N THR A 60 32.81 -12.84 5.77
CA THR A 60 31.60 -12.59 6.57
C THR A 60 30.35 -13.14 5.90
N ILE A 61 30.15 -12.85 4.61
CA ILE A 61 29.00 -13.34 3.84
C ILE A 61 29.06 -14.86 3.69
N SER A 62 30.22 -15.44 3.37
CA SER A 62 30.36 -16.89 3.24
C SER A 62 29.99 -17.64 4.52
N LYS A 63 30.28 -17.06 5.69
CA LYS A 63 29.92 -17.60 7.01
C LYS A 63 28.52 -17.23 7.48
N SER A 64 27.77 -16.46 6.71
CA SER A 64 26.42 -16.00 7.06
C SER A 64 25.31 -16.99 6.67
N ALA A 65 25.65 -18.22 6.26
CA ALA A 65 24.66 -19.28 6.10
C ALA A 65 23.87 -19.49 7.42
N PRO A 66 22.55 -19.73 7.38
CA PRO A 66 21.70 -19.95 6.19
C PRO A 66 21.08 -18.67 5.59
N TYR A 67 21.50 -17.47 6.00
CA TYR A 67 20.86 -16.20 5.64
C TYR A 67 21.18 -15.69 4.24
N VAL A 68 22.22 -16.22 3.61
CA VAL A 68 22.65 -15.85 2.26
C VAL A 68 22.95 -17.10 1.47
N HIS A 69 22.83 -17.00 0.15
CA HIS A 69 23.25 -18.04 -0.77
C HIS A 69 24.02 -17.43 -1.94
N LEU A 70 24.79 -18.29 -2.60
CA LEU A 70 25.49 -17.95 -3.83
C LEU A 70 24.49 -18.07 -4.99
N ALA A 71 24.05 -16.93 -5.54
CA ALA A 71 23.08 -16.86 -6.63
C ALA A 71 23.72 -17.15 -8.00
N GLY A 72 25.02 -16.88 -8.14
CA GLY A 72 25.74 -17.16 -9.38
C GLY A 72 27.08 -16.45 -9.49
N LYS A 73 27.49 -16.16 -10.73
CA LYS A 73 28.70 -15.41 -11.03
C LYS A 73 28.42 -14.37 -12.11
N GLU A 74 28.99 -13.18 -11.92
CA GLU A 74 29.08 -12.14 -12.94
C GLU A 74 30.55 -12.04 -13.37
N GLY A 75 30.88 -12.69 -14.49
CA GLY A 75 32.27 -12.88 -14.92
C GLY A 75 33.09 -13.65 -13.87
N LYS A 76 34.09 -12.99 -13.26
CA LYS A 76 34.93 -13.57 -12.19
C LYS A 76 34.41 -13.28 -10.77
N ARG A 77 33.33 -12.51 -10.64
CA ARG A 77 32.77 -12.10 -9.34
C ARG A 77 31.64 -13.03 -8.94
N PHE A 78 31.56 -13.33 -7.65
CA PHE A 78 30.45 -14.08 -7.08
C PHE A 78 29.27 -13.15 -6.78
N LEU A 79 28.08 -13.60 -7.17
CA LEU A 79 26.81 -12.95 -6.85
C LEU A 79 26.20 -13.62 -5.62
N TRP A 80 25.90 -12.80 -4.62
CA TRP A 80 25.28 -13.24 -3.38
C TRP A 80 23.87 -12.68 -3.30
N SER A 81 22.95 -13.49 -2.79
CA SER A 81 21.58 -13.06 -2.56
C SER A 81 21.12 -13.48 -1.17
N LEU A 82 20.26 -12.64 -0.58
CA LEU A 82 19.67 -12.88 0.72
C LEU A 82 18.59 -13.94 0.58
N THR A 83 18.66 -14.99 1.39
CA THR A 83 17.61 -16.03 1.40
C THR A 83 16.37 -15.52 2.13
N SER A 84 15.24 -16.23 2.03
CA SER A 84 14.03 -15.90 2.79
C SER A 84 14.28 -15.88 4.30
N SER A 85 15.09 -16.82 4.81
CA SER A 85 15.48 -16.82 6.23
C SER A 85 16.37 -15.64 6.61
N GLY A 86 17.21 -15.15 5.67
CA GLY A 86 17.99 -13.92 5.86
C GLY A 86 17.13 -12.66 5.86
N GLN A 87 16.12 -12.59 5.00
CA GLN A 87 15.14 -11.51 5.02
C GLN A 87 14.42 -11.47 6.37
N ASP A 88 13.87 -12.60 6.82
CA ASP A 88 13.18 -12.69 8.11
C ASP A 88 14.08 -12.31 9.29
N TYR A 89 15.36 -12.69 9.23
CA TYR A 89 16.34 -12.34 10.23
C TYR A 89 16.55 -10.82 10.33
N VAL A 90 16.80 -10.15 9.20
CA VAL A 90 17.01 -8.69 9.16
C VAL A 90 15.76 -7.96 9.61
N ARG A 91 14.57 -8.42 9.21
CA ARG A 91 13.31 -7.81 9.65
C ARG A 91 13.12 -7.90 11.15
N LYS A 92 13.38 -9.05 11.76
CA LYS A 92 13.35 -9.20 13.22
C LYS A 92 14.38 -8.32 13.91
N LEU A 93 15.59 -8.28 13.38
CA LEU A 93 16.71 -7.48 13.90
C LEU A 93 16.38 -5.98 13.93
N LEU A 94 15.80 -5.46 12.85
CA LEU A 94 15.44 -4.04 12.71
C LEU A 94 14.00 -3.73 13.14
N GLN A 95 13.26 -4.72 13.64
CA GLN A 95 11.84 -4.62 13.99
C GLN A 95 10.99 -4.06 12.83
N LEU A 96 11.34 -4.45 11.60
CA LEU A 96 10.56 -4.09 10.42
C LEU A 96 9.19 -4.78 10.48
N PRO A 97 8.13 -4.17 9.91
CA PRO A 97 6.80 -4.80 9.82
C PRO A 97 6.89 -6.17 9.11
N ALA A 98 5.86 -7.01 9.14
CA ALA A 98 5.90 -8.28 8.40
C ALA A 98 6.06 -8.04 6.88
N ASN A 99 6.68 -8.98 6.15
CA ASN A 99 6.86 -8.91 4.70
C ASN A 99 5.53 -9.24 4.04
N ASP A 100 4.78 -8.21 3.67
CA ASP A 100 3.47 -8.33 3.08
C ASP A 100 3.59 -7.81 1.65
N VAL A 101 4.01 -8.70 0.74
CA VAL A 101 4.24 -8.37 -0.68
C VAL A 101 3.00 -7.71 -1.28
N GLU A 102 1.83 -8.12 -0.81
CA GLU A 102 0.55 -7.53 -1.11
C GLU A 102 0.49 -6.05 -0.74
N VAL A 103 0.87 -5.67 0.48
CA VAL A 103 0.92 -4.24 0.90
C VAL A 103 1.88 -3.44 0.03
N GLU A 104 3.00 -4.02 -0.39
CA GLU A 104 3.99 -3.32 -1.21
C GLU A 104 3.49 -3.07 -2.64
N ASN A 105 2.84 -4.07 -3.23
CA ASN A 105 2.17 -3.95 -4.52
C ASN A 105 1.04 -2.92 -4.44
N ASP A 106 0.21 -2.98 -3.40
CA ASP A 106 -0.90 -2.04 -3.19
C ASP A 106 -0.41 -0.59 -3.01
N VAL A 107 0.72 -0.38 -2.32
CA VAL A 107 1.35 0.94 -2.20
C VAL A 107 1.76 1.48 -3.58
N ALA A 108 2.34 0.63 -4.44
CA ALA A 108 2.70 1.04 -5.80
C ALA A 108 1.45 1.34 -6.64
N THR A 109 0.43 0.49 -6.55
CA THR A 109 -0.86 0.64 -7.23
C THR A 109 -1.57 1.93 -6.84
N LEU A 110 -1.69 2.22 -5.53
CA LEU A 110 -2.31 3.46 -5.04
C LEU A 110 -1.53 4.70 -5.46
N LYS A 111 -0.19 4.67 -5.47
CA LYS A 111 0.62 5.79 -5.99
C LYS A 111 0.33 6.06 -7.46
N ALA A 112 0.27 5.01 -8.28
CA ALA A 112 -0.03 5.14 -9.69
C ALA A 112 -1.46 5.65 -9.92
N LEU A 113 -2.42 5.25 -9.09
CA LEU A 113 -3.77 5.78 -9.10
C LEU A 113 -3.78 7.29 -8.78
N ILE A 114 -3.16 7.69 -7.68
CA ILE A 114 -3.10 9.10 -7.23
C ILE A 114 -2.54 10.01 -8.34
N SER A 115 -1.50 9.58 -9.05
CA SER A 115 -0.95 10.37 -10.17
C SER A 115 -1.88 10.58 -11.35
N LYS A 116 -2.98 9.82 -11.45
CA LYS A 116 -3.98 9.91 -12.53
C LYS A 116 -5.25 10.63 -12.11
N VAL A 117 -5.53 10.69 -10.81
CA VAL A 117 -6.72 11.37 -10.28
C VAL A 117 -6.49 12.88 -10.35
N GLY A 118 -7.29 13.57 -11.15
CA GLY A 118 -7.20 15.03 -11.28
C GLY A 118 -7.95 15.82 -10.20
N ASP A 119 -8.87 15.18 -9.47
CA ASP A 119 -9.64 15.80 -8.39
C ASP A 119 -8.79 15.87 -7.11
N THR A 120 -8.60 17.08 -6.59
CA THR A 120 -7.75 17.33 -5.42
C THR A 120 -8.32 16.70 -4.14
N ASP A 121 -9.63 16.76 -3.94
CA ASP A 121 -10.27 16.23 -2.73
C ASP A 121 -10.19 14.69 -2.72
N VAL A 122 -10.41 14.05 -3.87
CA VAL A 122 -10.23 12.60 -4.02
C VAL A 122 -8.77 12.22 -3.80
N SER A 123 -7.83 12.97 -4.38
CA SER A 123 -6.39 12.73 -4.23
C SER A 123 -5.96 12.81 -2.77
N ASP A 124 -6.42 13.81 -2.02
CA ASP A 124 -6.08 14.00 -0.60
C ASP A 124 -6.46 12.77 0.25
N TYR A 125 -7.67 12.23 0.06
CA TYR A 125 -8.08 11.01 0.76
C TYR A 125 -7.22 9.79 0.37
N LEU A 126 -6.88 9.65 -0.91
CA LEU A 126 -6.05 8.54 -1.38
C LEU A 126 -4.60 8.65 -0.88
N GLU A 127 -4.06 9.86 -0.75
CA GLU A 127 -2.74 10.09 -0.15
C GLU A 127 -2.72 9.73 1.34
N GLU A 128 -3.77 10.04 2.09
CA GLU A 128 -3.90 9.60 3.49
C GLU A 128 -4.02 8.07 3.59
N ALA A 129 -4.78 7.44 2.69
CA ALA A 129 -4.85 5.99 2.59
C ALA A 129 -3.48 5.35 2.33
N LEU A 130 -2.70 5.95 1.42
CA LEU A 130 -1.35 5.50 1.08
C LEU A 130 -0.41 5.60 2.29
N LYS A 131 -0.44 6.72 3.02
CA LYS A 131 0.35 6.89 4.26
C LYS A 131 -0.02 5.82 5.29
N CYS A 132 -1.31 5.54 5.47
CA CYS A 132 -1.79 4.48 6.37
C CYS A 132 -1.32 3.09 5.95
N LEU A 133 -1.38 2.79 4.65
CA LEU A 133 -0.99 1.48 4.13
C LEU A 133 0.51 1.22 4.31
N GLN A 134 1.35 2.25 4.12
CA GLN A 134 2.81 2.18 4.31
C GLN A 134 3.23 1.80 5.73
N VAL A 135 2.39 2.10 6.73
CA VAL A 135 2.62 1.73 8.14
C VAL A 135 1.76 0.54 8.58
N ASN A 136 1.16 -0.18 7.64
CA ASN A 136 0.29 -1.33 7.88
C ASN A 136 -0.96 -1.00 8.73
N ALA A 137 -1.46 0.23 8.67
CA ALA A 137 -2.70 0.66 9.31
C ALA A 137 -3.93 0.27 8.47
N LEU A 138 -4.11 -1.04 8.25
CA LEU A 138 -5.05 -1.62 7.28
C LEU A 138 -6.50 -1.12 7.41
N ARG A 139 -7.02 -0.98 8.64
CA ARG A 139 -8.38 -0.46 8.87
C ARG A 139 -8.52 0.99 8.40
N ALA A 140 -7.51 1.82 8.66
CA ALA A 140 -7.51 3.22 8.26
C ALA A 140 -7.37 3.33 6.74
N THR A 141 -6.54 2.50 6.10
CA THR A 141 -6.46 2.41 4.64
C THR A 141 -7.84 2.17 4.02
N VAL A 142 -8.59 1.17 4.50
CA VAL A 142 -9.96 0.89 4.00
C VAL A 142 -10.86 2.12 4.13
N VAL A 143 -10.82 2.81 5.28
CA VAL A 143 -11.67 3.99 5.52
C VAL A 143 -11.33 5.13 4.56
N PHE A 144 -10.05 5.42 4.34
CA PHE A 144 -9.63 6.53 3.48
C PHE A 144 -9.81 6.23 1.99
N VAL A 145 -9.51 5.01 1.52
CA VAL A 145 -9.79 4.62 0.13
C VAL A 145 -11.30 4.70 -0.15
N TRP A 146 -12.14 4.23 0.78
CA TRP A 146 -13.60 4.38 0.65
C TRP A 146 -14.04 5.84 0.62
N SER A 147 -13.41 6.71 1.42
CA SER A 147 -13.75 8.14 1.47
C SER A 147 -13.50 8.82 0.13
N GLY A 148 -12.36 8.55 -0.51
CA GLY A 148 -12.07 9.00 -1.87
C GLY A 148 -13.06 8.41 -2.89
N ALA A 149 -13.40 7.13 -2.78
CA ALA A 149 -14.35 6.48 -3.68
C ALA A 149 -15.76 7.09 -3.57
N VAL A 150 -16.26 7.34 -2.36
CA VAL A 150 -17.58 7.95 -2.15
C VAL A 150 -17.60 9.40 -2.63
N LYS A 151 -16.52 10.17 -2.47
CA LYS A 151 -16.43 11.52 -3.07
C LYS A 151 -16.61 11.45 -4.58
N LYS A 152 -15.85 10.58 -5.25
CA LYS A 152 -15.96 10.35 -6.69
C LYS A 152 -17.36 9.90 -7.12
N ILE A 153 -17.96 8.94 -6.41
CA ILE A 153 -19.34 8.48 -6.66
C ILE A 153 -20.34 9.63 -6.53
N ARG A 154 -20.21 10.50 -5.52
CA ARG A 154 -21.10 11.66 -5.35
C ARG A 154 -20.98 12.63 -6.51
N ASP A 155 -19.76 12.90 -6.96
CA ASP A 155 -19.52 13.80 -8.09
C ASP A 155 -20.13 13.24 -9.39
N ASP A 156 -19.91 11.95 -9.65
CA ASP A 156 -20.45 11.27 -10.83
C ASP A 156 -21.98 11.19 -10.80
N VAL A 157 -22.56 10.89 -9.63
CA VAL A 157 -24.03 10.94 -9.42
C VAL A 157 -24.55 12.35 -9.68
N PHE A 158 -23.93 13.38 -9.11
CA PHE A 158 -24.40 14.76 -9.28
C PHE A 158 -24.27 15.24 -10.74
N ALA A 159 -23.27 14.76 -11.47
CA ALA A 159 -23.09 15.04 -12.90
C ALA A 159 -24.24 14.51 -13.77
N CYS A 160 -25.03 13.54 -13.30
CA CYS A 160 -26.27 13.12 -13.98
C CYS A 160 -27.41 14.16 -13.91
N GLY A 161 -27.21 15.26 -13.16
CA GLY A 161 -28.15 16.36 -13.01
C GLY A 161 -29.09 16.19 -11.82
N ALA A 162 -29.24 17.25 -11.01
CA ALA A 162 -29.96 17.23 -9.75
C ALA A 162 -31.40 16.68 -9.85
N VAL A 163 -32.13 16.96 -10.93
CA VAL A 163 -33.50 16.44 -11.14
C VAL A 163 -33.51 14.91 -11.20
N ASN A 164 -32.64 14.33 -12.04
CA ASN A 164 -32.53 12.88 -12.21
C ASN A 164 -32.08 12.21 -10.91
N VAL A 165 -31.12 12.83 -10.22
CA VAL A 165 -30.60 12.36 -8.93
C VAL A 165 -31.70 12.31 -7.88
N ASN A 166 -32.49 13.39 -7.74
CA ASN A 166 -33.59 13.42 -6.78
C ASN A 166 -34.61 12.31 -7.06
N VAL A 167 -34.97 12.09 -8.33
CA VAL A 167 -35.88 11.01 -8.72
C VAL A 167 -35.30 9.65 -8.35
N ALA A 168 -34.03 9.39 -8.67
CA ALA A 168 -33.36 8.13 -8.36
C ALA A 168 -33.27 7.88 -6.84
N VAL A 169 -32.88 8.89 -6.06
CA VAL A 169 -32.79 8.80 -4.60
C VAL A 169 -34.16 8.56 -3.97
N GLN A 170 -35.20 9.28 -4.41
CA GLN A 170 -36.55 9.18 -3.85
C GLN A 170 -37.21 7.80 -4.07
N LYS A 171 -36.80 7.03 -5.09
CA LYS A 171 -37.24 5.64 -5.27
C LYS A 171 -36.82 4.74 -4.11
N HIS A 172 -35.71 5.04 -3.46
CA HIS A 172 -35.12 4.22 -2.40
C HIS A 172 -35.24 4.87 -1.00
N ASP A 173 -35.39 6.19 -0.94
CA ASP A 173 -35.68 6.93 0.27
C ASP A 173 -36.63 8.09 -0.02
N GLN A 174 -37.94 7.83 0.11
CA GLN A 174 -39.00 8.82 -0.13
C GLN A 174 -38.93 10.04 0.80
N LYS A 175 -38.20 9.93 1.92
CA LYS A 175 -38.01 11.02 2.89
C LYS A 175 -36.68 11.75 2.73
N ALA A 176 -35.90 11.40 1.70
CA ALA A 176 -34.66 12.08 1.41
C ALA A 176 -34.90 13.58 1.16
N LYS A 177 -34.01 14.41 1.69
CA LYS A 177 -34.02 15.85 1.42
C LYS A 177 -33.71 16.09 -0.05
N THR A 178 -34.31 17.13 -0.61
CA THR A 178 -34.03 17.57 -1.98
C THR A 178 -32.57 17.97 -2.12
N ILE A 179 -31.92 17.44 -3.15
CA ILE A 179 -30.52 17.69 -3.51
C ILE A 179 -30.49 18.83 -4.54
N ASN A 180 -29.89 19.96 -4.19
CA ASN A 180 -29.76 21.13 -5.07
C ASN A 180 -28.30 21.35 -5.51
N LYS A 181 -27.36 20.98 -4.65
CA LYS A 181 -25.91 21.04 -4.88
C LYS A 181 -25.24 19.73 -4.49
N VAL A 182 -24.03 19.50 -4.99
CA VAL A 182 -23.27 18.26 -4.74
C VAL A 182 -23.12 17.95 -3.24
N ASP A 183 -22.88 18.96 -2.40
CA ASP A 183 -22.73 18.80 -0.95
C ASP A 183 -23.97 18.19 -0.27
N ASP A 184 -25.16 18.39 -0.84
CA ASP A 184 -26.40 17.87 -0.25
C ASP A 184 -26.41 16.33 -0.28
N LEU A 185 -25.64 15.70 -1.17
CA LEU A 185 -25.45 14.24 -1.22
C LEU A 185 -24.75 13.67 0.02
N VAL A 186 -24.12 14.50 0.85
CA VAL A 186 -23.59 14.06 2.16
C VAL A 186 -24.71 13.67 3.12
N LEU A 187 -25.92 14.21 2.93
CA LEU A 187 -27.10 13.90 3.75
C LEU A 187 -27.74 12.56 3.36
N ILE A 188 -27.36 12.01 2.20
CA ILE A 188 -27.87 10.74 1.70
C ILE A 188 -27.03 9.60 2.25
N LYS A 189 -27.70 8.56 2.76
CA LYS A 189 -27.02 7.35 3.23
C LYS A 189 -26.27 6.70 2.07
N GLU A 190 -25.05 6.22 2.32
CA GLU A 190 -24.20 5.61 1.29
C GLU A 190 -24.88 4.41 0.61
N VAL A 191 -25.67 3.61 1.34
CA VAL A 191 -26.47 2.53 0.73
C VAL A 191 -27.49 3.05 -0.29
N THR A 192 -28.16 4.16 0.01
CA THR A 192 -29.12 4.81 -0.89
C THR A 192 -28.40 5.45 -2.08
N LEU A 193 -27.22 6.03 -1.85
CA LEU A 193 -26.38 6.58 -2.91
C LEU A 193 -25.96 5.50 -3.92
N LEU A 194 -25.57 4.31 -3.46
CA LEU A 194 -25.22 3.18 -4.33
C LEU A 194 -26.43 2.70 -5.14
N LEU A 195 -27.62 2.58 -4.52
CA LEU A 195 -28.85 2.24 -5.24
C LEU A 195 -29.19 3.29 -6.31
N ALA A 196 -29.13 4.58 -5.96
CA ALA A 196 -29.39 5.66 -6.89
C ALA A 196 -28.36 5.69 -8.05
N SER A 197 -27.09 5.41 -7.79
CA SER A 197 -26.06 5.34 -8.84
C SER A 197 -26.31 4.22 -9.86
N GLN A 198 -26.91 3.10 -9.43
CA GLN A 198 -27.34 2.03 -10.34
C GLN A 198 -28.55 2.46 -11.18
N GLU A 199 -29.55 3.13 -10.58
CA GLU A 199 -30.72 3.68 -11.30
C GLU A 199 -30.31 4.72 -12.36
N LEU A 200 -29.24 5.46 -12.10
CA LEU A 200 -28.66 6.44 -13.02
C LEU A 200 -27.77 5.80 -14.11
N GLY A 201 -27.55 4.48 -14.05
CA GLY A 201 -26.75 3.74 -15.02
C GLY A 201 -25.23 3.91 -14.87
N LEU A 202 -24.75 4.46 -13.76
CA LEU A 202 -23.31 4.61 -13.49
C LEU A 202 -22.65 3.27 -13.18
N TYR A 203 -23.38 2.37 -12.51
CA TYR A 203 -22.93 1.04 -12.18
C TYR A 203 -23.97 -0.01 -12.56
N ASP A 204 -23.50 -1.15 -13.03
CA ASP A 204 -24.36 -2.32 -13.19
C ASP A 204 -24.67 -3.00 -11.85
N LYS A 205 -25.53 -4.02 -11.90
CA LYS A 205 -25.94 -4.78 -10.72
C LYS A 205 -24.75 -5.43 -9.98
N ASN A 206 -23.77 -5.96 -10.70
CA ASN A 206 -22.64 -6.68 -10.12
C ASN A 206 -21.65 -5.70 -9.49
N GLN A 207 -21.34 -4.60 -10.18
CA GLN A 207 -20.53 -3.52 -9.66
C GLN A 207 -21.14 -2.95 -8.38
N LYS A 208 -22.45 -2.69 -8.37
CA LYS A 208 -23.18 -2.22 -7.18
C LYS A 208 -23.04 -3.20 -6.00
N LEU A 209 -23.17 -4.50 -6.23
CA LEU A 209 -23.01 -5.52 -5.19
C LEU A 209 -21.59 -5.52 -4.59
N VAL A 210 -20.55 -5.39 -5.43
CA VAL A 210 -19.16 -5.26 -4.97
C VAL A 210 -18.98 -3.99 -4.13
N LEU A 211 -19.56 -2.86 -4.56
CA LEU A 211 -19.52 -1.61 -3.78
C LEU A 211 -20.26 -1.72 -2.44
N GLU A 212 -21.37 -2.45 -2.37
CA GLU A 212 -22.07 -2.73 -1.10
C GLU A 212 -21.21 -3.59 -0.16
N GLU A 213 -20.50 -4.58 -0.68
CA GLU A 213 -19.51 -5.34 0.11
C GLU A 213 -18.37 -4.44 0.61
N GLY A 214 -17.91 -3.52 -0.23
CA GLY A 214 -16.93 -2.49 0.12
C GLY A 214 -17.40 -1.58 1.25
N LEU A 215 -18.64 -1.07 1.18
CA LEU A 215 -19.29 -0.30 2.23
C LEU A 215 -19.34 -1.08 3.55
N ASN A 216 -19.73 -2.36 3.48
CA ASN A 216 -19.78 -3.24 4.65
C ASN A 216 -18.39 -3.45 5.26
N LEU A 217 -17.35 -3.61 4.44
CA LEU A 217 -15.97 -3.70 4.91
C LEU A 217 -15.53 -2.40 5.59
N ARG A 218 -15.80 -1.24 4.98
CA ARG A 218 -15.51 0.06 5.58
C ARG A 218 -16.20 0.24 6.91
N ASN A 219 -17.48 -0.13 7.02
CA ASN A 219 -18.22 -0.04 8.29
C ASN A 219 -17.59 -0.94 9.37
N LYS A 220 -17.19 -2.18 9.03
CA LYS A 220 -16.46 -3.06 9.95
C LYS A 220 -15.11 -2.45 10.39
N CYS A 221 -14.41 -1.76 9.48
CA CYS A 221 -13.14 -1.09 9.78
C CYS A 221 -13.32 0.24 10.56
N GLY A 222 -14.43 0.94 10.40
CA GLY A 222 -14.71 2.24 11.04
C GLY A 222 -15.29 2.15 12.45
N HIS A 223 -15.99 1.06 12.79
CA HIS A 223 -16.56 0.87 14.13
C HIS A 223 -15.64 0.10 15.09
N ALA A 224 -15.71 0.42 16.38
CA ALA A 224 -15.01 -0.35 17.40
C ALA A 224 -15.59 -1.76 17.48
N GLY A 225 -14.76 -2.77 17.27
CA GLY A 225 -15.19 -4.17 17.23
C GLY A 225 -14.02 -5.15 17.26
N LYS A 226 -14.34 -6.44 17.30
CA LYS A 226 -13.33 -7.53 17.33
C LYS A 226 -12.81 -7.91 15.94
N TYR A 227 -13.38 -7.36 14.88
CA TYR A 227 -12.97 -7.67 13.51
C TYR A 227 -11.56 -7.15 13.24
N LYS A 228 -10.71 -8.03 12.70
CA LYS A 228 -9.35 -7.72 12.27
C LYS A 228 -9.26 -7.99 10.77
N VAL A 229 -9.10 -6.94 9.98
CA VAL A 229 -8.88 -7.06 8.54
C VAL A 229 -7.45 -7.50 8.28
N GLY A 230 -7.28 -8.41 7.32
CA GLY A 230 -5.98 -8.86 6.84
C GLY A 230 -5.58 -8.16 5.53
N PRO A 231 -4.29 -8.17 5.18
CA PRO A 231 -3.72 -7.49 4.01
C PRO A 231 -4.43 -7.87 2.71
N LYS A 232 -4.57 -9.17 2.43
CA LYS A 232 -5.24 -9.70 1.23
C LYS A 232 -6.66 -9.17 1.02
N LYS A 233 -7.41 -8.95 2.11
CA LYS A 233 -8.76 -8.40 2.01
C LYS A 233 -8.73 -6.90 1.69
N VAL A 234 -7.70 -6.18 2.16
CA VAL A 234 -7.46 -4.78 1.78
C VAL A 234 -7.03 -4.70 0.31
N SER A 235 -6.15 -5.58 -0.16
CA SER A 235 -5.70 -5.62 -1.57
C SER A 235 -6.87 -5.82 -2.52
N SER A 236 -7.68 -6.85 -2.29
CA SER A 236 -8.90 -7.09 -3.08
C SER A 236 -9.84 -5.88 -3.06
N PHE A 237 -10.02 -5.24 -1.91
CA PHE A 237 -10.85 -4.05 -1.79
C PHE A 237 -10.30 -2.85 -2.58
N ILE A 238 -8.99 -2.63 -2.58
CA ILE A 238 -8.35 -1.58 -3.39
C ILE A 238 -8.53 -1.87 -4.88
N GLU A 239 -8.30 -3.11 -5.32
CA GLU A 239 -8.45 -3.54 -6.71
C GLU A 239 -9.89 -3.36 -7.22
N ASP A 240 -10.88 -3.77 -6.43
CA ASP A 240 -12.30 -3.59 -6.75
C ASP A 240 -12.65 -2.11 -6.94
N LEU A 241 -12.21 -1.23 -6.03
CA LEU A 241 -12.52 0.20 -6.15
C LEU A 241 -11.80 0.89 -7.31
N ILE A 242 -10.55 0.49 -7.60
CA ILE A 242 -9.82 1.01 -8.77
C ILE A 242 -10.52 0.63 -10.06
N SER A 243 -10.93 -0.63 -10.20
CA SER A 243 -11.54 -1.14 -11.42
C SER A 243 -12.97 -0.63 -11.65
N ILE A 244 -13.70 -0.32 -10.58
CA ILE A 244 -15.12 0.11 -10.66
C ILE A 244 -15.27 1.63 -10.60
N VAL A 245 -14.61 2.31 -9.66
CA VAL A 245 -14.87 3.73 -9.35
C VAL A 245 -13.86 4.67 -10.00
N PHE A 246 -12.59 4.30 -10.03
CA PHE A 246 -11.51 5.17 -10.49
C PHE A 246 -11.00 4.85 -11.91
N LYS A 247 -11.84 4.22 -12.72
CA LYS A 247 -11.53 3.87 -14.10
C LYS A 247 -11.39 5.10 -15.00
#